data_AF-S0NJ24-F1
#
_entry.id   AF-S0NJ24-F1
#
_cell.length_a   1.000
_cell.length_b   1.000
_cell.length_c   1.000
_cell.angle_alpha   90.00
_cell.angle_beta   90.00
_cell.angle_gamma   90.00
#
_symmetry.space_group_name_H-M   'P 1'
#
loop_
_entity.id
_entity.type
_entity.pdbx_description
1 polymer ?
#
loop_
_entity_poly.entity_id
_entity_poly.type
_entity_poly.pdbx_seq_one_letter_code
_entity_poly.pdbx_strand_id
1 'polypeptide(L)'
;MLFSRFATPSLGYANAYSFNDPSGMCPVCQGIGKTITLDVEKAVNHELSLNEGAILLPGFTVGSWYWKLHAETGLFDPYKKIKEYTPEEYPLLMYAEAQKITTAETGDMNVTYEGIVTRFMRTTIHTEKDTSKRTAKVMEEFTVMQACPTCKGKRYNAEVLASTIDNYTIYDVTLVQLTELIEILKKIDNESRHPIIVGIQKRVQDLIDIGLGYMDLCRETNSLSGGESQRVKMVKQLASSLTNMIYTFDEPSTGLHPRDVYRPV
;
A
#
# COMPACT_ATOMS: atom_id res chain seq x y z
N MET A 1 17.77 14.67 2.69
CA MET A 1 18.49 15.97 2.72
C MET A 1 18.05 16.93 1.62
N LEU A 2 17.87 16.48 0.36
CA LEU A 2 17.42 17.35 -0.74
C LEU A 2 16.07 18.03 -0.42
N PHE A 3 15.01 17.24 -0.20
CA PHE A 3 13.66 17.76 0.08
C PHE A 3 13.60 18.63 1.35
N SER A 4 14.17 18.18 2.47
CA SER A 4 14.19 18.95 3.71
C SER A 4 14.86 20.33 3.60
N ARG A 5 15.75 20.54 2.63
CA ARG A 5 16.45 21.82 2.45
C ARG A 5 15.83 22.72 1.40
N PHE A 6 15.20 22.15 0.38
CA PHE A 6 14.83 22.88 -0.82
C PHE A 6 13.37 22.75 -1.25
N ALA A 7 12.60 21.84 -0.63
CA ALA A 7 11.20 21.66 -0.97
C ALA A 7 10.32 22.74 -0.34
N THR A 8 9.24 23.08 -1.05
CA THR A 8 8.24 24.06 -0.63
C THR A 8 6.84 23.44 -0.70
N PRO A 9 6.02 23.54 0.36
CA PRO A 9 6.35 24.03 1.70
C PRO A 9 7.40 23.16 2.42
N SER A 10 8.22 23.77 3.29
CA SER A 10 9.22 23.03 4.05
C SER A 10 8.61 22.38 5.30
N LEU A 11 8.91 21.09 5.49
CA LEU A 11 8.55 20.33 6.70
C LEU A 11 9.68 20.29 7.74
N GLY A 12 10.71 21.14 7.57
CA GLY A 12 11.85 21.21 8.48
C GLY A 12 12.85 20.07 8.26
N TYR A 13 12.94 19.15 9.21
CA TYR A 13 14.04 18.17 9.26
C TYR A 13 13.87 17.02 8.25
N ALA A 14 14.97 16.32 7.98
CA ALA A 14 14.99 15.23 6.99
C ALA A 14 14.09 14.04 7.37
N ASN A 15 13.89 13.77 8.66
CA ASN A 15 13.03 12.69 9.12
C ASN A 15 11.55 12.94 8.82
N ALA A 16 11.10 14.19 8.70
CA ALA A 16 9.74 14.52 8.28
C ALA A 16 9.42 14.04 6.85
N TYR A 17 10.43 13.76 6.02
CA TYR A 17 10.26 13.19 4.68
C TYR A 17 10.48 11.67 4.64
N SER A 18 10.47 11.00 5.80
CA SER A 18 10.60 9.54 5.91
C SER A 18 9.24 8.90 6.12
N PHE A 19 8.89 7.92 5.29
CA PHE A 19 7.70 7.08 5.55
C PHE A 19 7.92 6.10 6.72
N ASN A 20 9.13 6.04 7.31
CA ASN A 20 9.40 5.25 8.52
C ASN A 20 9.35 6.10 9.80
N ASP A 21 9.10 7.41 9.69
CA ASP A 21 8.98 8.32 10.83
C ASP A 21 7.51 8.77 10.97
N PRO A 22 6.94 8.82 12.19
CA PRO A 22 5.57 9.29 12.41
C PRO A 22 5.27 10.66 11.80
N SER A 23 6.28 11.52 11.69
CA SER A 23 6.17 12.87 11.14
C SER A 23 5.95 12.89 9.62
N GLY A 24 6.35 11.83 8.91
CA GLY A 24 6.27 11.76 7.44
C GLY A 24 5.39 10.63 6.90
N MET A 25 5.11 9.61 7.70
CA MET A 25 4.35 8.44 7.27
C MET A 25 2.84 8.71 7.17
N CYS A 26 2.17 8.00 6.27
CA CYS A 26 0.72 8.00 6.20
C CYS A 26 0.13 7.48 7.53
N PRO A 27 -0.81 8.20 8.18
CA PRO A 27 -1.33 7.82 9.49
C PRO A 27 -2.17 6.55 9.47
N VAL A 28 -2.74 6.18 8.31
CA VAL A 28 -3.62 5.02 8.17
C VAL A 28 -2.84 3.72 8.00
N CYS A 29 -1.86 3.69 7.10
CA CYS A 29 -1.05 2.49 6.87
C CYS A 29 0.29 2.51 7.62
N GLN A 30 0.56 3.54 8.42
CA GLN A 30 1.81 3.73 9.15
C GLN A 30 3.06 3.53 8.28
N GLY A 31 3.03 4.11 7.06
CA GLY A 31 4.15 4.02 6.14
C GLY A 31 4.33 2.67 5.44
N ILE A 32 3.43 1.70 5.59
CA ILE A 32 3.47 0.43 4.86
C ILE A 32 3.05 0.61 3.40
N GLY A 33 2.11 1.52 3.12
CA GLY A 33 1.50 1.75 1.80
C GLY A 33 0.36 0.79 1.48
N LYS A 34 0.20 -0.28 2.27
CA LYS A 34 -0.88 -1.25 2.15
C LYS A 34 -1.66 -1.34 3.46
N THR A 35 -2.93 -1.70 3.35
CA THR A 35 -3.81 -1.99 4.48
C THR A 35 -4.44 -3.35 4.27
N ILE A 36 -4.58 -4.12 5.36
CA ILE A 36 -5.38 -5.34 5.36
C ILE A 36 -6.85 -4.91 5.29
N THR A 37 -7.62 -5.51 4.38
CA THR A 37 -9.07 -5.30 4.27
C THR A 37 -9.77 -6.62 4.02
N LEU A 38 -11.10 -6.60 4.02
CA LEU A 38 -11.92 -7.75 3.66
C LEU A 38 -11.75 -8.10 2.18
N ASP A 39 -11.46 -9.36 1.89
CA ASP A 39 -11.51 -9.93 0.55
C ASP A 39 -12.97 -10.19 0.17
N VAL A 40 -13.56 -9.28 -0.59
CA VAL A 40 -14.99 -9.30 -0.92
C VAL A 40 -15.36 -10.52 -1.77
N GLU A 41 -14.48 -10.95 -2.67
CA GLU A 41 -14.71 -12.12 -3.53
C GLU A 41 -14.79 -13.42 -2.73
N LYS A 42 -14.07 -13.49 -1.61
CA LYS A 42 -14.17 -14.62 -0.68
C LYS A 42 -15.30 -14.45 0.33
N ALA A 43 -15.60 -13.22 0.73
CA ALA A 43 -16.57 -12.93 1.78
C ALA A 43 -18.01 -12.94 1.29
N VAL A 44 -18.24 -12.68 0.00
CA VAL A 44 -19.58 -12.58 -0.59
C VAL A 44 -19.61 -13.36 -1.91
N ASN A 45 -20.62 -14.22 -2.05
CA ASN A 45 -20.93 -14.88 -3.31
C ASN A 45 -21.95 -14.05 -4.10
N HIS A 46 -21.50 -13.40 -5.17
CA HIS A 46 -22.34 -12.48 -5.95
C HIS A 46 -23.47 -13.16 -6.75
N GLU A 47 -23.39 -14.49 -6.93
CA GLU A 47 -24.38 -15.28 -7.66
C GLU A 47 -25.62 -15.64 -6.83
N LEU A 48 -25.57 -15.39 -5.52
CA LEU A 48 -26.63 -15.68 -4.56
C LEU A 48 -27.29 -14.40 -4.06
N SER A 49 -28.51 -14.51 -3.57
CA SER A 49 -29.20 -13.47 -2.78
C SER A 49 -28.85 -13.56 -1.29
N LEU A 50 -29.26 -12.56 -0.51
CA LEU A 50 -29.08 -12.61 0.95
C LEU A 50 -29.81 -13.81 1.57
N ASN A 51 -31.02 -14.14 1.08
CA ASN A 51 -31.79 -15.30 1.53
C ASN A 51 -31.19 -16.65 1.12
N GLU A 52 -30.35 -16.67 0.08
CA GLU A 52 -29.61 -17.86 -0.35
C GLU A 52 -28.26 -18.02 0.39
N GLY A 53 -27.91 -17.10 1.28
CA GLY A 53 -26.67 -17.15 2.05
C GLY A 53 -25.46 -16.58 1.31
N ALA A 54 -25.64 -15.48 0.57
CA ALA A 54 -24.56 -14.82 -0.17
C ALA A 54 -23.36 -14.40 0.71
N ILE A 55 -23.54 -14.13 2.01
CA ILE A 55 -22.45 -13.69 2.89
C ILE A 55 -21.80 -14.90 3.55
N LEU A 56 -20.55 -15.17 3.18
CA LEU A 56 -19.78 -16.35 3.59
C LEU A 56 -19.02 -16.16 4.92
N LEU A 57 -19.07 -14.95 5.49
CA LEU A 57 -18.42 -14.62 6.75
C LEU A 57 -19.03 -15.39 7.94
N PRO A 58 -18.22 -15.85 8.91
CA PRO A 58 -18.74 -16.51 10.10
C PRO A 58 -19.73 -15.64 10.88
N GLY A 59 -20.88 -16.22 11.21
CA GLY A 59 -21.95 -15.52 11.92
C GLY A 59 -22.97 -14.83 11.01
N PHE A 60 -22.83 -14.92 9.69
CA PHE A 60 -23.80 -14.40 8.70
C PHE A 60 -24.70 -15.47 8.05
N THR A 61 -24.78 -16.66 8.66
CA THR A 61 -25.75 -17.69 8.22
C THR A 61 -27.17 -17.12 8.21
N VAL A 62 -27.98 -17.48 7.21
CA VAL A 62 -29.36 -17.00 7.06
C VAL A 62 -30.14 -17.14 8.37
N GLY A 63 -30.80 -16.06 8.80
CA GLY A 63 -31.53 -15.98 10.06
C GLY A 63 -30.68 -15.62 11.29
N SER A 64 -29.36 -15.53 11.19
CA SER A 64 -28.50 -15.06 12.28
C SER A 64 -28.67 -13.56 12.54
N TRP A 65 -28.27 -13.09 13.73
CA TRP A 65 -28.34 -11.67 14.07
C TRP A 65 -27.65 -10.76 13.06
N TYR A 66 -26.42 -11.10 12.64
CA TYR A 66 -25.70 -10.27 11.66
C TYR A 66 -26.33 -10.32 10.28
N TRP A 67 -26.90 -11.46 9.89
CA TRP A 67 -27.67 -11.55 8.65
C TRP A 67 -28.92 -10.65 8.69
N LYS A 68 -29.69 -10.71 9.79
CA LYS A 68 -30.90 -9.89 9.98
C LYS A 68 -30.61 -8.39 9.89
N LEU A 69 -29.48 -7.96 10.46
CA LEU A 69 -29.01 -6.57 10.37
C LEU A 69 -28.69 -6.09 8.95
N HIS A 70 -28.75 -6.95 7.94
CA HIS A 70 -28.62 -6.57 6.53
C HIS A 70 -29.90 -6.91 5.76
N ALA A 71 -30.42 -8.13 5.90
CA ALA A 71 -31.56 -8.62 5.12
C ALA A 71 -32.94 -8.15 5.61
N GLU A 72 -33.13 -7.95 6.92
CA GLU A 72 -34.41 -7.55 7.55
C GLU A 72 -34.46 -6.03 7.82
N THR A 73 -33.61 -5.25 7.14
CA THR A 73 -33.51 -3.79 7.34
C THR A 73 -34.53 -2.98 6.53
N GLY A 74 -35.13 -3.60 5.52
CA GLY A 74 -35.90 -2.90 4.48
C GLY A 74 -35.05 -2.07 3.52
N LEU A 75 -33.71 -2.06 3.66
CA LEU A 75 -32.80 -1.34 2.76
C LEU A 75 -32.53 -2.07 1.45
N PHE A 76 -32.73 -3.41 1.43
CA PHE A 76 -32.43 -4.26 0.28
C PHE A 76 -33.58 -5.25 0.06
N ASP A 77 -33.76 -5.69 -1.18
CA ASP A 77 -34.56 -6.87 -1.49
C ASP A 77 -33.71 -8.12 -1.19
N PRO A 78 -34.07 -8.94 -0.17
CA PRO A 78 -33.25 -10.07 0.25
C PRO A 78 -33.30 -11.26 -0.73
N TYR A 79 -34.19 -11.25 -1.73
CA TYR A 79 -34.27 -12.26 -2.79
C TYR A 79 -33.49 -11.86 -4.05
N LYS A 80 -33.11 -10.58 -4.17
CA LYS A 80 -32.29 -10.08 -5.26
C LYS A 80 -30.86 -10.62 -5.14
N LYS A 81 -30.27 -11.09 -6.23
CA LYS A 81 -28.88 -11.56 -6.24
C LYS A 81 -27.93 -10.39 -6.11
N ILE A 82 -26.83 -10.56 -5.37
CA ILE A 82 -25.89 -9.46 -5.11
C ILE A 82 -25.32 -8.86 -6.41
N LYS A 83 -25.06 -9.67 -7.45
CA LYS A 83 -24.59 -9.16 -8.75
C LYS A 83 -25.57 -8.23 -9.48
N GLU A 84 -26.84 -8.25 -9.10
CA GLU A 84 -27.90 -7.44 -9.69
C GLU A 84 -28.11 -6.13 -8.92
N TYR A 85 -27.37 -5.92 -7.83
CA TYR A 85 -27.50 -4.72 -6.99
C TYR A 85 -27.10 -3.48 -7.78
N THR A 86 -27.81 -2.38 -7.55
CA THR A 86 -27.50 -1.11 -8.21
C THR A 86 -26.18 -0.52 -7.67
N PRO A 87 -25.59 0.45 -8.40
CA PRO A 87 -24.43 1.20 -7.92
C PRO A 87 -24.64 1.95 -6.60
N GLU A 88 -25.88 2.10 -6.14
CA GLU A 88 -26.24 2.66 -4.82
C GLU A 88 -26.42 1.57 -3.77
N GLU A 89 -27.07 0.45 -4.12
CA GLU A 89 -27.32 -0.67 -3.20
C GLU A 89 -26.02 -1.38 -2.79
N TYR A 90 -25.12 -1.67 -3.72
CA TYR A 90 -23.93 -2.44 -3.42
C TYR A 90 -22.96 -1.72 -2.47
N PRO A 91 -22.61 -0.43 -2.68
CA PRO A 91 -21.80 0.31 -1.72
C PRO A 91 -22.50 0.48 -0.36
N LEU A 92 -23.83 0.60 -0.33
CA LEU A 92 -24.59 0.64 0.91
C LEU A 92 -24.44 -0.68 1.67
N LEU A 93 -24.59 -1.83 1.00
CA LEU A 93 -24.40 -3.15 1.61
C LEU A 93 -22.98 -3.36 2.15
N MET A 94 -21.99 -2.99 1.37
CA MET A 94 -20.60 -3.35 1.63
C MET A 94 -19.85 -2.34 2.50
N TYR A 95 -20.05 -1.04 2.27
CA TYR A 95 -19.17 0.03 2.76
C TYR A 95 -19.89 1.15 3.51
N ALA A 96 -21.20 1.03 3.77
CA ALA A 96 -21.91 2.07 4.52
C ALA A 96 -21.24 2.38 5.86
N GLU A 97 -21.13 3.68 6.16
CA GLU A 97 -20.78 4.14 7.49
C GLU A 97 -21.91 3.82 8.48
N ALA A 98 -21.57 3.81 9.78
CA ALA A 98 -22.54 3.53 10.83
C ALA A 98 -23.63 4.61 10.87
N GLN A 99 -24.87 4.22 10.56
CA GLN A 99 -26.03 5.09 10.52
C GLN A 99 -27.20 4.49 11.28
N LYS A 100 -28.02 5.34 11.89
CA LYS A 100 -29.25 4.89 12.57
C LYS A 100 -30.36 4.71 11.55
N ILE A 101 -30.97 3.54 11.55
CA ILE A 101 -32.14 3.24 10.73
C ILE A 101 -33.33 2.86 11.62
N THR A 102 -34.53 3.12 11.12
CA THR A 102 -35.78 2.71 11.75
C THR A 102 -36.36 1.58 10.92
N THR A 103 -36.42 0.39 11.51
CA THR A 103 -36.92 -0.82 10.86
C THR A 103 -38.34 -1.12 11.31
N ALA A 104 -39.25 -1.29 10.36
CA ALA A 104 -40.65 -1.67 10.64
C ALA A 104 -40.75 -3.06 11.31
N GLU A 105 -39.80 -3.96 11.03
CA GLU A 105 -39.80 -5.34 11.53
C GLU A 105 -39.26 -5.49 12.96
N THR A 106 -38.48 -4.52 13.47
CA THR A 106 -37.93 -4.55 14.84
C THR A 106 -38.72 -3.70 15.85
N GLY A 107 -39.92 -3.21 15.50
CA GLY A 107 -40.83 -2.52 16.41
C GLY A 107 -40.32 -1.18 16.93
N ASP A 108 -40.11 -0.20 16.03
CA ASP A 108 -39.67 1.18 16.36
C ASP A 108 -38.35 1.28 17.16
N MET A 109 -37.54 0.22 17.17
CA MET A 109 -36.20 0.26 17.75
C MET A 109 -35.19 0.87 16.78
N ASN A 110 -34.43 1.87 17.25
CA ASN A 110 -33.31 2.42 16.50
C ASN A 110 -32.17 1.41 16.42
N VAL A 111 -31.87 0.93 15.22
CA VAL A 111 -30.77 0.01 14.94
C VAL A 111 -29.65 0.77 14.23
N THR A 112 -28.40 0.51 14.61
CA THR A 112 -27.24 1.03 13.87
C THR A 112 -26.89 0.07 12.74
N TYR A 113 -27.15 0.50 11.51
CA TYR A 113 -26.71 -0.17 10.29
C TYR A 113 -25.31 0.29 9.92
N GLU A 114 -24.46 -0.64 9.49
CA GLU A 114 -23.13 -0.36 8.91
C GLU A 114 -22.88 -1.45 7.86
N GLY A 115 -22.07 -1.15 6.84
CA GLY A 115 -21.76 -2.09 5.78
C GLY A 115 -20.93 -3.28 6.27
N ILE A 116 -20.95 -4.38 5.49
CA ILE A 116 -20.25 -5.63 5.83
C ILE A 116 -18.75 -5.41 6.05
N VAL A 117 -18.09 -4.70 5.13
CA VAL A 117 -16.65 -4.37 5.23
C VAL A 117 -16.42 -3.48 6.44
N THR A 118 -17.21 -2.41 6.59
CA THR A 118 -17.09 -1.47 7.73
C THR A 118 -17.15 -2.20 9.07
N ARG A 119 -18.13 -3.09 9.23
CA ARG A 119 -18.27 -3.96 10.42
C ARG A 119 -17.06 -4.86 10.61
N PHE A 120 -16.63 -5.54 9.55
CA PHE A 120 -15.52 -6.48 9.61
C PHE A 120 -14.24 -5.77 10.05
N MET A 121 -13.93 -4.63 9.44
CA MET A 121 -12.79 -3.80 9.80
C MET A 121 -12.82 -3.40 11.28
N ARG A 122 -13.96 -2.90 11.76
CA ARG A 122 -14.16 -2.46 13.16
C ARG A 122 -14.00 -3.60 14.16
N THR A 123 -14.61 -4.75 13.88
CA THR A 123 -14.74 -5.86 14.85
C THR A 123 -13.61 -6.88 14.80
N THR A 124 -12.93 -7.00 13.66
CA THR A 124 -11.89 -8.02 13.44
C THR A 124 -10.50 -7.41 13.34
N ILE A 125 -10.33 -6.33 12.58
CA ILE A 125 -9.00 -5.76 12.31
C ILE A 125 -8.58 -4.75 13.39
N HIS A 126 -9.49 -3.86 13.80
CA HIS A 126 -9.17 -2.79 14.76
C HIS A 126 -9.26 -3.20 16.24
N THR A 127 -9.57 -4.46 16.53
CA THR A 127 -9.70 -4.95 17.91
C THR A 127 -8.43 -5.73 18.30
N GLU A 128 -7.37 -5.03 18.72
CA GLU A 128 -6.03 -5.58 19.06
C GLU A 128 -5.96 -6.49 20.32
N LYS A 129 -7.06 -7.11 20.74
CA LYS A 129 -7.08 -7.93 21.98
C LYS A 129 -7.13 -9.41 21.64
N ASP A 130 -6.01 -10.09 21.90
CA ASP A 130 -5.85 -11.55 21.92
C ASP A 130 -6.60 -12.24 20.77
N THR A 131 -5.97 -12.26 19.60
CA THR A 131 -6.55 -12.89 18.40
C THR A 131 -6.80 -14.37 18.70
N SER A 132 -8.03 -14.68 19.09
CA SER A 132 -8.47 -16.06 19.30
C SER A 132 -8.10 -16.88 18.06
N LYS A 133 -7.82 -18.18 18.21
CA LYS A 133 -7.53 -19.07 17.06
C LYS A 133 -8.58 -18.93 15.94
N ARG A 134 -9.83 -18.64 16.33
CA ARG A 134 -10.94 -18.38 15.41
C ARG A 134 -10.75 -17.06 14.63
N THR A 135 -10.44 -15.96 15.30
CA THR A 135 -10.19 -14.67 14.66
C THR A 135 -9.00 -14.74 13.70
N ALA A 136 -7.92 -15.42 14.09
CA ALA A 136 -6.74 -15.58 13.25
C ALA A 136 -7.07 -16.32 11.94
N LYS A 137 -7.84 -17.42 12.05
CA LYS A 137 -8.31 -18.17 10.88
C LYS A 137 -9.17 -17.33 9.95
N VAL A 138 -10.09 -16.53 10.50
CA VAL A 138 -10.93 -15.62 9.71
C VAL A 138 -10.09 -14.57 8.99
N MET A 139 -9.07 -14.01 9.65
CA MET A 139 -8.16 -13.06 9.01
C MET A 139 -7.38 -13.72 7.87
N GLU A 140 -6.83 -14.92 8.07
CA GLU A 140 -6.10 -15.64 7.03
C GLU A 140 -6.98 -15.96 5.80
N GLU A 141 -8.23 -16.35 6.03
CA GLU A 141 -9.13 -16.80 4.98
C GLU A 141 -9.77 -15.64 4.21
N PHE A 142 -10.26 -14.60 4.91
CA PHE A 142 -11.12 -13.56 4.36
C PHE A 142 -10.47 -12.19 4.22
N THR A 143 -9.15 -12.06 4.40
CA THR A 143 -8.48 -10.77 4.20
C THR A 143 -7.53 -10.76 3.03
N VAL A 144 -7.33 -9.56 2.49
CA VAL A 144 -6.41 -9.28 1.40
C VAL A 144 -5.64 -7.99 1.71
N MET A 145 -4.39 -7.95 1.27
CA MET A 145 -3.58 -6.73 1.30
C MET A 145 -3.91 -5.88 0.08
N GLN A 146 -4.38 -4.67 0.29
CA GLN A 146 -4.66 -3.71 -0.78
C GLN A 146 -3.88 -2.42 -0.58
N ALA A 147 -3.75 -1.63 -1.65
CA ALA A 147 -3.18 -0.28 -1.56
C ALA A 147 -3.99 0.54 -0.54
N CYS A 148 -3.28 1.26 0.33
CA CYS A 148 -3.92 2.08 1.36
C CYS A 148 -4.88 3.09 0.70
N PRO A 149 -6.15 3.19 1.15
CA PRO A 149 -7.13 4.08 0.52
C PRO A 149 -6.75 5.56 0.63
N THR A 150 -6.03 5.93 1.70
CA THR A 150 -5.62 7.32 1.97
C THR A 150 -4.42 7.75 1.13
N CYS A 151 -3.31 7.02 1.22
CA CYS A 151 -2.09 7.40 0.48
C CYS A 151 -1.99 6.74 -0.89
N LYS A 152 -2.90 5.83 -1.26
CA LYS A 152 -2.90 5.10 -2.54
C LYS A 152 -1.57 4.36 -2.82
N GLY A 153 -0.95 3.80 -1.78
CA GLY A 153 0.36 3.15 -1.89
C GLY A 153 1.56 4.06 -1.76
N LYS A 154 1.40 5.39 -1.65
CA LYS A 154 2.50 6.34 -1.57
C LYS A 154 3.28 6.33 -0.26
N ARG A 155 2.72 5.75 0.81
CA ARG A 155 3.34 5.60 2.16
C ARG A 155 3.51 6.91 2.95
N TYR A 156 3.39 8.06 2.31
CA TYR A 156 3.55 9.39 2.91
C TYR A 156 2.23 10.03 3.37
N ASN A 157 2.30 10.96 4.33
CA ASN A 157 1.17 11.81 4.69
C ASN A 157 0.93 12.92 3.64
N ALA A 158 -0.18 13.65 3.79
CA ALA A 158 -0.58 14.70 2.85
C ALA A 158 0.40 15.88 2.79
N GLU A 159 1.03 16.23 3.91
CA GLU A 159 1.98 17.36 3.99
C GLU A 159 3.25 17.09 3.19
N VAL A 160 3.81 15.87 3.29
CA VAL A 160 4.95 15.43 2.47
C VAL A 160 4.59 15.41 0.99
N LEU A 161 3.38 15.00 0.65
CA LEU A 161 2.90 14.97 -0.73
C LEU A 161 2.53 16.35 -1.29
N ALA A 162 2.37 17.36 -0.44
CA ALA A 162 2.21 18.75 -0.85
C ALA A 162 3.57 19.47 -1.03
N SER A 163 4.63 18.95 -0.42
CA SER A 163 5.98 19.51 -0.47
C SER A 163 6.71 19.10 -1.75
N THR A 164 7.11 20.09 -2.56
CA THR A 164 7.71 19.84 -3.88
C THR A 164 9.00 20.60 -4.12
N ILE A 165 9.85 20.05 -5.00
CA ILE A 165 10.96 20.74 -5.65
C ILE A 165 10.63 20.79 -7.14
N ASP A 166 10.47 22.00 -7.68
CA ASP A 166 10.16 22.23 -9.09
C ASP A 166 8.97 21.36 -9.60
N ASN A 167 7.93 21.28 -8.78
CA ASN A 167 6.70 20.48 -8.95
C ASN A 167 6.84 18.95 -8.78
N TYR A 168 7.99 18.44 -8.36
CA TYR A 168 8.15 17.03 -7.99
C TYR A 168 8.06 16.83 -6.49
N THR A 169 7.20 15.91 -6.04
CA THR A 169 7.22 15.41 -4.66
C THR A 169 8.35 14.39 -4.48
N ILE A 170 8.67 14.06 -3.22
CA ILE A 170 9.63 12.97 -2.94
C ILE A 170 9.17 11.64 -3.52
N TYR A 171 7.86 11.40 -3.55
CA TYR A 171 7.29 10.19 -4.11
C TYR A 171 7.48 10.12 -5.63
N ASP A 172 7.24 11.23 -6.34
CA ASP A 172 7.34 11.27 -7.80
C ASP A 172 8.76 10.95 -8.27
N VAL A 173 9.78 11.52 -7.61
CA VAL A 173 11.18 11.23 -7.95
C VAL A 173 11.59 9.80 -7.58
N THR A 174 10.95 9.16 -6.60
CA THR A 174 11.27 7.78 -6.23
C THR A 174 10.53 6.72 -7.05
N LEU A 175 9.41 7.09 -7.68
CA LEU A 175 8.55 6.14 -8.43
C LEU A 175 9.00 5.93 -9.88
N VAL A 176 9.73 6.89 -10.46
CA VAL A 176 10.24 6.77 -11.83
C VAL A 176 11.40 5.77 -11.91
N GLN A 177 11.65 5.28 -13.13
CA GLN A 177 12.82 4.44 -13.39
C GLN A 177 14.11 5.20 -13.08
N LEU A 178 15.16 4.51 -12.64
CA LEU A 178 16.44 5.13 -12.28
C LEU A 178 17.04 5.95 -13.45
N THR A 179 16.87 5.49 -14.69
CA THR A 179 17.32 6.23 -15.88
C THR A 179 16.59 7.56 -16.05
N GLU A 180 15.29 7.60 -15.76
CA GLU A 180 14.48 8.82 -15.79
C GLU A 180 14.77 9.73 -14.59
N LEU A 181 15.02 9.13 -13.41
CA LEU A 181 15.42 9.86 -12.22
C LEU A 181 16.67 10.70 -12.45
N ILE A 182 17.69 10.19 -13.17
CA ILE A 182 18.87 10.97 -13.54
C ILE A 182 18.50 12.23 -14.32
N GLU A 183 17.57 12.12 -15.27
CA GLU A 183 17.12 13.26 -16.07
C GLU A 183 16.32 14.28 -15.24
N ILE A 184 15.49 13.81 -14.30
CA ILE A 184 14.80 14.70 -13.35
C ILE A 184 15.81 15.41 -12.45
N LEU A 185 16.80 14.69 -11.91
CA LEU A 185 17.84 15.26 -11.05
C LEU A 185 18.63 16.35 -11.76
N LYS A 186 18.93 16.19 -13.06
CA LYS A 186 19.57 17.23 -13.88
C LYS A 186 18.68 18.46 -14.05
N LYS A 187 17.36 18.27 -14.24
CA LYS A 187 16.39 19.36 -14.41
C LYS A 187 16.22 20.22 -13.16
N ILE A 188 16.24 19.60 -11.98
CA ILE A 188 16.07 20.31 -10.69
C ILE A 188 17.39 20.83 -10.11
N ASP A 189 18.50 20.63 -10.82
CA ASP A 189 19.84 21.04 -10.39
C ASP A 189 20.05 22.56 -10.53
N ASN A 190 20.74 23.11 -9.54
CA ASN A 190 21.20 24.50 -9.52
C ASN A 190 22.38 24.62 -8.55
N GLU A 191 23.05 25.77 -8.56
CA GLU A 191 24.26 26.02 -7.77
C GLU A 191 24.09 25.65 -6.27
N SER A 192 22.94 25.94 -5.68
CA SER A 192 22.67 25.65 -4.26
C SER A 192 22.44 24.17 -3.95
N ARG A 193 21.87 23.41 -4.89
CA ARG A 193 21.49 21.99 -4.73
C ARG A 193 22.56 21.04 -5.25
N HIS A 194 23.45 21.51 -6.12
CA HIS A 194 24.42 20.74 -6.88
C HIS A 194 25.24 19.74 -6.04
N PRO A 195 25.81 20.09 -4.86
CA PRO A 195 26.58 19.13 -4.07
C PRO A 195 25.76 17.92 -3.61
N ILE A 196 24.47 18.10 -3.34
CA ILE A 196 23.57 17.01 -2.94
C ILE A 196 23.15 16.21 -4.17
N ILE A 197 22.81 16.88 -5.27
CA ILE A 197 22.34 16.24 -6.50
C ILE A 197 23.43 15.36 -7.11
N VAL A 198 24.67 15.82 -7.19
CA VAL A 198 25.79 15.01 -7.71
C VAL A 198 25.99 13.74 -6.88
N GLY A 199 25.87 13.85 -5.55
CA GLY A 199 25.96 12.68 -4.67
C GLY A 199 24.84 11.66 -4.89
N ILE A 200 23.62 12.12 -5.20
CA ILE A 200 22.48 11.25 -5.53
C ILE A 200 22.69 10.65 -6.92
N GLN A 201 23.01 11.47 -7.92
CA GLN A 201 23.26 11.04 -9.31
C GLN A 201 24.32 9.96 -9.37
N LYS A 202 25.43 10.10 -8.64
CA LYS A 202 26.47 9.06 -8.57
C LYS A 202 25.90 7.71 -8.11
N ARG A 203 25.16 7.68 -6.99
CA ARG A 203 24.57 6.43 -6.46
C ARG A 203 23.54 5.82 -7.40
N VAL A 204 22.75 6.66 -8.06
CA VAL A 204 21.76 6.20 -9.05
C VAL A 204 22.47 5.65 -10.29
N GLN A 205 23.55 6.30 -10.75
CA GLN A 205 24.37 5.83 -11.85
C GLN A 205 25.04 4.50 -11.54
N ASP A 206 25.59 4.32 -10.34
CA ASP A 206 26.18 3.05 -9.90
C ASP A 206 25.16 1.89 -10.02
N LEU A 207 23.88 2.14 -9.71
CA LEU A 207 22.79 1.16 -9.88
C LEU A 207 22.43 0.91 -11.36
N ILE A 208 22.51 1.94 -12.21
CA ILE A 208 22.26 1.81 -13.65
C ILE A 208 23.36 0.97 -14.31
N ASP A 209 24.61 1.19 -13.93
CA ASP A 209 25.79 0.56 -14.53
C ASP A 209 25.80 -0.97 -14.29
N ILE A 210 25.31 -1.41 -13.14
CA ILE A 210 25.08 -2.84 -12.84
C ILE A 210 23.77 -3.41 -13.43
N GLY A 211 23.11 -2.68 -14.33
CA GLY A 211 21.94 -3.15 -15.06
C GLY A 211 20.62 -3.10 -14.28
N LEU A 212 20.50 -2.25 -13.24
CA LEU A 212 19.22 -2.03 -12.53
C LEU A 212 18.51 -0.74 -12.95
N GLY A 213 18.86 -0.16 -14.10
CA GLY A 213 18.32 1.11 -14.55
C GLY A 213 16.79 1.14 -14.77
N TYR A 214 16.18 -0.03 -15.01
CA TYR A 214 14.73 -0.17 -15.21
C TYR A 214 13.92 -0.17 -13.90
N MET A 215 14.58 -0.28 -12.74
CA MET A 215 13.91 -0.28 -11.44
C MET A 215 13.53 1.14 -11.01
N ASP A 216 12.59 1.24 -10.09
CA ASP A 216 12.29 2.43 -9.31
C ASP A 216 12.75 2.25 -7.84
N LEU A 217 12.77 3.34 -7.07
CA LEU A 217 13.18 3.33 -5.66
C LEU A 217 12.03 2.97 -4.70
N CYS A 218 10.79 2.85 -5.19
CA CYS A 218 9.63 2.44 -4.42
C CYS A 218 9.43 0.91 -4.41
N ARG A 219 10.11 0.16 -5.29
CA ARG A 219 9.99 -1.30 -5.38
C ARG A 219 10.35 -2.01 -4.07
N GLU A 220 9.48 -2.90 -3.63
CA GLU A 220 9.66 -3.66 -2.39
C GLU A 220 10.84 -4.64 -2.51
N THR A 221 11.72 -4.66 -1.52
CA THR A 221 12.91 -5.55 -1.49
C THR A 221 12.54 -7.02 -1.66
N ASN A 222 11.41 -7.45 -1.11
CA ASN A 222 10.94 -8.85 -1.20
C ASN A 222 10.46 -9.23 -2.61
N SER A 223 10.25 -8.26 -3.50
CA SER A 223 9.88 -8.48 -4.91
C SER A 223 11.09 -8.57 -5.84
N LEU A 224 12.30 -8.35 -5.32
CA LEU A 224 13.53 -8.47 -6.10
C LEU A 224 13.88 -9.95 -6.29
N SER A 225 14.28 -10.31 -7.50
CA SER A 225 14.91 -11.60 -7.78
C SER A 225 16.23 -11.74 -7.01
N GLY A 226 16.72 -12.98 -6.92
CA GLY A 226 18.02 -13.27 -6.30
C GLY A 226 19.15 -12.46 -6.92
N GLY A 227 19.21 -12.41 -8.26
CA GLY A 227 20.22 -11.65 -9.01
C GLY A 227 20.10 -10.13 -8.79
N GLU A 228 18.88 -9.56 -8.81
CA GLU A 228 18.68 -8.13 -8.51
C GLU A 228 19.14 -7.79 -7.09
N SER A 229 18.73 -8.58 -6.10
CA SER A 229 19.12 -8.39 -4.70
C SER A 229 20.63 -8.46 -4.50
N GLN A 230 21.30 -9.38 -5.20
CA GLN A 230 22.75 -9.49 -5.17
C GLN A 230 23.41 -8.24 -5.76
N ARG A 231 22.98 -7.77 -6.94
CA ARG A 231 23.54 -6.58 -7.59
C ARG A 231 23.36 -5.31 -6.75
N VAL A 232 22.20 -5.11 -6.11
CA VAL A 232 21.99 -4.00 -5.15
C VAL A 232 23.01 -4.04 -4.01
N LYS A 233 23.29 -5.22 -3.46
CA LYS A 233 24.32 -5.40 -2.41
C LYS A 233 25.72 -5.10 -2.93
N MET A 234 26.04 -5.46 -4.18
CA MET A 234 27.34 -5.17 -4.79
C MET A 234 27.60 -3.66 -4.88
N VAL A 235 26.65 -2.87 -5.39
CA VAL A 235 26.80 -1.40 -5.47
C VAL A 235 27.09 -0.78 -4.11
N LYS A 236 26.44 -1.25 -3.04
CA LYS A 236 26.73 -0.76 -1.69
C LYS A 236 28.18 -0.99 -1.26
N GLN A 237 28.77 -2.12 -1.65
CA GLN A 237 30.16 -2.45 -1.31
C GLN A 237 31.17 -1.74 -2.21
N LEU A 238 30.89 -1.66 -3.52
CA LEU A 238 31.75 -0.96 -4.49
C LEU A 238 31.79 0.55 -4.24
N ALA A 239 30.69 1.14 -3.76
CA ALA A 239 30.64 2.54 -3.35
C ALA A 239 31.31 2.81 -1.98
N SER A 240 31.77 1.78 -1.27
CA SER A 240 32.45 1.93 0.02
C SER A 240 33.93 2.26 -0.18
N SER A 241 34.50 3.11 0.68
CA SER A 241 35.93 3.43 0.66
C SER A 241 36.79 2.34 1.33
N LEU A 242 36.28 1.11 1.46
CA LEU A 242 36.98 0.01 2.10
C LEU A 242 38.09 -0.51 1.17
N THR A 243 39.34 -0.35 1.59
CA THR A 243 40.52 -0.88 0.90
C THR A 243 40.95 -2.22 1.52
N ASN A 244 41.66 -3.05 0.76
CA ASN A 244 42.19 -4.36 1.20
C ASN A 244 41.12 -5.39 1.62
N MET A 245 39.96 -5.35 0.95
CA MET A 245 38.91 -6.36 1.10
C MET A 245 38.98 -7.39 -0.03
N ILE A 246 38.75 -8.65 0.29
CA ILE A 246 38.49 -9.70 -0.71
C ILE A 246 36.98 -9.89 -0.78
N TYR A 247 36.40 -9.59 -1.93
CA TYR A 247 34.99 -9.85 -2.20
C TYR A 247 34.85 -11.18 -2.94
N THR A 248 34.13 -12.12 -2.33
CA THR A 248 33.76 -13.38 -2.98
C THR A 248 32.32 -13.29 -3.45
N PHE A 249 32.11 -13.34 -4.77
CA PHE A 249 30.78 -13.33 -5.38
C PHE A 249 30.41 -14.73 -5.83
N ASP A 250 29.22 -15.19 -5.45
CA ASP A 250 28.65 -16.44 -5.92
C ASP A 250 27.74 -16.17 -7.13
N GLU A 251 28.14 -16.65 -8.30
CA GLU A 251 27.40 -16.54 -9.58
C GLU A 251 26.81 -15.14 -9.90
N PRO A 252 27.63 -14.07 -9.99
CA PRO A 252 27.13 -12.69 -10.12
C PRO A 252 26.41 -12.37 -11.44
N SER A 253 26.53 -13.24 -12.45
CA SER A 253 25.87 -13.09 -13.76
C SER A 253 24.43 -13.62 -13.80
N THR A 254 23.95 -14.28 -12.74
CA THR A 254 22.61 -14.89 -12.72
C THR A 254 21.52 -13.84 -12.90
N GLY A 255 20.65 -14.09 -13.89
CA GLY A 255 19.54 -13.19 -14.25
C GLY A 255 19.94 -11.94 -15.03
N LEU A 256 21.18 -11.83 -15.55
CA LEU A 256 21.56 -10.80 -16.51
C LEU A 256 21.28 -11.26 -17.95
N HIS A 257 20.82 -10.34 -18.78
CA HIS A 257 20.78 -10.57 -20.22
C HIS A 257 22.22 -10.62 -20.78
N PRO A 258 22.54 -11.45 -21.80
CA PRO A 258 23.90 -11.55 -22.35
C PRO A 258 24.55 -10.21 -22.76
N ARG A 259 23.73 -9.24 -23.13
CA ARG A 259 24.17 -7.86 -23.46
C ARG A 259 24.75 -7.10 -22.25
N ASP A 260 24.28 -7.40 -21.04
CA ASP A 260 24.66 -6.69 -19.82
C ASP A 260 25.89 -7.33 -19.14
N VAL A 261 26.27 -8.55 -19.53
CA VAL A 261 27.46 -9.27 -19.02
C VAL A 261 28.76 -8.57 -19.40
N TYR A 262 28.77 -7.82 -20.52
CA TYR A 262 29.97 -7.13 -21.02
C TYR A 262 30.07 -5.67 -20.60
N ARG A 263 29.14 -5.16 -19.78
CA ARG A 263 29.32 -3.84 -19.17
C ARG A 263 30.36 -3.99 -18.04
N PRO A 264 31.53 -3.34 -18.15
CA PRO A 264 32.54 -3.43 -17.11
C PRO A 264 31.98 -2.83 -15.82
N VAL A 265 32.01 -3.64 -14.76
CA VAL A 265 31.79 -3.25 -13.35
C VAL A 265 33.00 -2.48 -12.84
#